data_AF-A0A8D8CJ82-F1
#
_entry.id   AF-A0A8D8CJ82-F1
#
_cell.length_a   1.000
_cell.length_b   1.000
_cell.length_c   1.000
_cell.angle_alpha   90.00
_cell.angle_beta   90.00
_cell.angle_gamma   90.00
#
_symmetry.space_group_name_H-M   'P 1'
#
loop_
_entity.id
_entity.type
_entity.pdbx_description
1 polymer ?
#
loop_
_entity_poly.entity_id
_entity_poly.type
_entity_poly.pdbx_seq_one_letter_code
_entity_poly.pdbx_strand_id
1 'polypeptide(L)'
;MSCTHQETISDRNNWHYSGGNAADAAGDILFVLAKHSEQALVWVNHLKTCFDKITKQRGRQPFKFLHFKVDGAQITQQFVQMCKSTKLQIVIICPTLLSFSSVYLYSTFKQVLKPDCVLGMLLDVAENHMAEIHESTFPGYHKWRISSPRDVGDHDQAFVNELLGMAIDILGRVMRQQLLSSEIGNAVSEQKPQPTAHSSSAHHDTFTLFPRKVKVGQNKIIIILVEHLMKDDWIKIKIEMSNETIEITNVKRRNPYTIQFNIPDACLEISMMIGVRVEKNNIDLGCRPLKCESRLRELEQILKSQTSPVEFLCQSVGIASADRDRLDSLLLQSFQKNVPTNFHLLNSVESASGLKSLRESREY
;
A
#
# COMPACT_ATOMS: atom_id res chain seq x y z
N MET A 1 -1.40 24.61 -49.61
CA MET A 1 -1.99 24.82 -48.27
C MET A 1 -1.85 23.51 -47.53
N SER A 2 -0.74 23.39 -46.79
CA SER A 2 -0.33 22.19 -46.08
C SER A 2 -0.25 22.55 -44.61
N CYS A 3 -0.91 21.79 -43.74
CA CYS A 3 -0.77 21.89 -42.30
C CYS A 3 -0.37 20.50 -41.76
N THR A 4 0.93 20.31 -41.65
CA THR A 4 1.56 19.28 -40.82
C THR A 4 1.90 19.92 -39.48
N HIS A 5 1.20 19.53 -38.41
CA HIS A 5 1.63 19.82 -37.04
C HIS A 5 2.61 18.75 -36.60
N GLN A 6 3.89 19.13 -36.66
CA GLN A 6 5.02 18.40 -36.13
C GLN A 6 5.35 19.08 -34.79
N GLU A 7 4.81 18.56 -33.69
CA GLU A 7 5.16 19.01 -32.34
C GLU A 7 6.46 18.31 -31.91
N THR A 8 7.57 19.03 -32.09
CA THR A 8 8.90 18.67 -31.62
C THR A 8 8.93 18.66 -30.08
N ILE A 9 8.95 17.47 -29.49
CA ILE A 9 9.29 17.25 -28.08
C ILE A 9 10.82 17.26 -27.97
N SER A 10 11.39 18.46 -27.94
CA SER A 10 12.78 18.71 -27.56
C SER A 10 12.79 19.74 -26.42
N ASP A 11 13.68 19.53 -25.44
CA ASP A 11 14.03 20.44 -24.34
C ASP A 11 13.19 20.42 -23.05
N ARG A 12 13.30 19.33 -22.27
CA ARG A 12 13.17 19.36 -20.79
C ARG A 12 14.20 18.48 -20.04
N ASN A 13 15.36 18.22 -20.65
CA ASN A 13 16.42 17.37 -20.09
C ASN A 13 17.56 18.18 -19.44
N ASN A 14 17.27 18.95 -18.38
CA ASN A 14 18.34 19.41 -17.49
C ASN A 14 17.83 19.59 -16.06
N TRP A 15 18.23 18.71 -15.14
CA TRP A 15 17.93 18.83 -13.72
C TRP A 15 19.21 18.67 -12.90
N HIS A 16 19.85 19.80 -12.63
CA HIS A 16 20.80 19.93 -11.53
C HIS A 16 20.04 19.96 -10.21
N TYR A 17 20.49 19.17 -9.25
CA TYR A 17 19.99 19.18 -7.87
C TYR A 17 20.45 20.48 -7.19
N SER A 18 19.51 21.36 -6.84
CA SER A 18 19.76 22.52 -5.98
C SER A 18 19.68 22.07 -4.52
N GLY A 19 20.70 22.42 -3.73
CA GLY A 19 20.93 21.91 -2.38
C GLY A 19 19.73 22.03 -1.44
N GLY A 20 19.26 20.88 -0.97
CA GLY A 20 18.35 20.70 0.15
C GLY A 20 18.77 19.46 0.94
N ASN A 21 18.48 19.43 2.24
CA ASN A 21 18.93 18.40 3.18
C ASN A 21 18.72 16.96 2.64
N ALA A 22 19.73 16.11 2.78
CA ALA A 22 19.79 14.74 2.23
C ALA A 22 18.64 13.80 2.67
N ALA A 23 17.92 14.14 3.74
CA ALA A 23 16.76 13.38 4.22
C ALA A 23 15.49 13.60 3.37
N ASP A 24 15.38 14.74 2.68
CA ASP A 24 14.23 15.05 1.81
C ASP A 24 14.40 14.53 0.37
N ALA A 25 15.61 14.02 0.08
CA ALA A 25 16.11 13.58 -1.22
C ALA A 25 15.83 12.11 -1.57
N ALA A 26 15.37 11.30 -0.62
CA ALA A 26 15.19 9.86 -0.83
C ALA A 26 13.98 9.58 -1.73
N GLY A 27 14.23 9.07 -2.95
CA GLY A 27 13.17 8.62 -3.86
C GLY A 27 12.46 7.37 -3.34
N ASP A 28 11.15 7.23 -3.58
CA ASP A 28 10.41 6.02 -3.26
C ASP A 28 10.76 4.86 -4.20
N ILE A 29 10.93 5.16 -5.49
CA ILE A 29 11.14 4.18 -6.56
C ILE A 29 12.39 4.58 -7.35
N LEU A 30 13.35 3.67 -7.46
CA LEU A 30 14.52 3.79 -8.31
C LEU A 30 14.29 3.08 -9.65
N PHE A 31 14.50 3.78 -10.76
CA PHE A 31 14.63 3.16 -12.08
C PHE A 31 16.11 3.03 -12.46
N VAL A 32 16.52 1.82 -12.83
CA VAL A 32 17.86 1.51 -13.34
C VAL A 32 17.76 1.13 -14.81
N LEU A 33 18.49 1.83 -15.66
CA LEU A 33 18.49 1.62 -17.11
C LEU A 33 19.87 1.95 -17.71
N ALA A 34 20.16 1.42 -18.89
CA ALA A 34 21.32 1.87 -19.67
C ALA A 34 21.09 3.30 -20.20
N LYS A 35 22.09 4.18 -20.09
CA LYS A 35 21.97 5.61 -20.47
C LYS A 35 21.55 5.82 -21.92
N HIS A 36 21.99 4.95 -22.81
CA HIS A 36 21.77 5.04 -24.26
C HIS A 36 20.59 4.19 -24.76
N SER A 37 19.78 3.61 -23.87
CA SER A 37 18.62 2.81 -24.27
C SER A 37 17.36 3.69 -24.32
N GLU A 38 16.98 4.12 -25.53
CA GLU A 38 15.75 4.89 -25.76
C GLU A 38 14.50 4.08 -25.42
N GLN A 39 14.48 2.79 -25.79
CA GLN A 39 13.38 1.88 -25.49
C GLN A 39 13.17 1.73 -23.98
N ALA A 40 14.24 1.57 -23.19
CA ALA A 40 14.13 1.54 -21.74
C ALA A 40 13.56 2.86 -21.19
N LEU A 41 13.93 4.00 -21.76
CA LEU A 41 13.43 5.31 -21.34
C LEU A 41 11.93 5.48 -21.63
N VAL A 42 11.45 5.01 -22.79
CA VAL A 42 10.02 4.99 -23.12
C VAL A 42 9.24 4.19 -22.08
N TRP A 43 9.73 3.00 -21.73
CA TRP A 43 9.13 2.17 -20.68
C TRP A 43 9.14 2.86 -19.31
N VAL A 44 10.24 3.49 -18.90
CA VAL A 44 10.27 4.26 -17.64
C VAL A 44 9.20 5.35 -17.62
N ASN A 45 9.06 6.11 -18.71
CA ASN A 45 8.08 7.19 -18.79
C ASN A 45 6.64 6.65 -18.79
N HIS A 46 6.40 5.53 -19.46
CA HIS A 46 5.12 4.84 -19.43
C HIS A 46 4.77 4.37 -18.01
N LEU A 47 5.70 3.68 -17.34
CA LEU A 47 5.50 3.17 -15.98
C LEU A 47 5.26 4.29 -14.97
N LYS A 48 6.00 5.40 -15.06
CA LYS A 48 5.72 6.60 -14.25
C LYS A 48 4.30 7.09 -14.42
N THR A 49 3.84 7.21 -15.67
CA THR A 49 2.48 7.63 -15.96
C THR A 49 1.45 6.68 -15.35
N CYS A 50 1.72 5.37 -15.36
CA CYS A 50 0.84 4.38 -14.74
C CYS A 50 0.87 4.45 -13.20
N PHE A 51 2.04 4.62 -12.58
CA PHE A 51 2.15 4.86 -11.14
C PHE A 51 1.39 6.13 -10.72
N ASP A 52 1.52 7.21 -11.49
CA ASP A 52 0.80 8.47 -11.24
C ASP A 52 -0.71 8.31 -11.38
N LYS A 53 -1.19 7.52 -12.35
CA LYS A 53 -2.61 7.18 -12.48
C LYS A 53 -3.11 6.44 -11.24
N ILE A 54 -2.35 5.45 -10.74
CA ILE A 54 -2.70 4.66 -9.56
C ILE A 54 -2.72 5.53 -8.29
N THR A 55 -1.73 6.41 -8.10
CA THR A 55 -1.69 7.31 -6.93
C THR A 55 -2.83 8.32 -6.97
N LYS A 56 -3.11 8.93 -8.13
CA LYS A 56 -4.24 9.84 -8.33
C LYS A 56 -5.58 9.17 -8.05
N GLN A 57 -5.84 7.98 -8.59
CA GLN A 57 -7.08 7.23 -8.33
C GLN A 57 -7.29 6.90 -6.85
N ARG A 58 -6.20 6.71 -6.10
CA ARG A 58 -6.24 6.38 -4.66
C ARG A 58 -6.12 7.61 -3.75
N GLY A 59 -6.07 8.83 -4.31
CA GLY A 59 -5.89 10.07 -3.54
C GLY A 59 -4.57 10.14 -2.76
N ARG A 60 -3.53 9.41 -3.19
CA ARG A 60 -2.22 9.36 -2.54
C ARG A 60 -1.25 10.37 -3.17
N GLN A 61 -0.25 10.79 -2.39
CA GLN A 61 0.88 11.57 -2.92
C GLN A 61 1.59 10.80 -4.06
N PRO A 62 2.03 11.50 -5.13
CA PRO A 62 2.83 10.89 -6.19
C PRO A 62 4.12 10.28 -5.64
N PHE A 63 4.58 9.20 -6.26
CA PHE A 63 5.86 8.60 -5.87
C PHE A 63 7.02 9.51 -6.27
N LYS A 64 8.02 9.66 -5.39
CA LYS A 64 9.30 10.30 -5.76
C LYS A 64 10.14 9.30 -6.56
N PHE A 65 10.50 9.63 -7.80
CA PHE A 65 11.29 8.75 -8.67
C PHE A 65 12.77 9.15 -8.68
N LEU A 66 13.66 8.18 -8.45
CA LEU A 66 15.10 8.31 -8.65
C LEU A 66 15.53 7.55 -9.90
N HIS A 67 16.51 8.07 -10.64
CA HIS A 67 17.00 7.46 -11.87
C HIS A 67 18.49 7.17 -11.77
N PHE A 68 18.87 5.95 -12.10
CA PHE A 68 20.25 5.56 -12.31
C PHE A 68 20.45 5.12 -13.75
N LYS A 69 21.12 5.97 -14.53
CA LYS A 69 21.49 5.71 -15.92
C LYS A 69 22.90 5.12 -15.94
N VAL A 70 23.03 3.84 -16.23
CA VAL A 70 24.32 3.13 -16.29
C VAL A 70 25.07 3.59 -17.53
N ASP A 71 26.27 4.15 -17.35
CA ASP A 71 27.09 4.72 -18.43
C ASP A 71 28.60 4.48 -18.31
N GLY A 72 29.03 3.60 -17.40
CA GLY A 72 30.45 3.31 -17.18
C GLY A 72 31.16 4.29 -16.26
N ALA A 73 30.50 5.35 -15.78
CA ALA A 73 31.11 6.34 -14.89
C ALA A 73 31.11 5.89 -13.41
N GLN A 74 32.02 6.47 -12.63
CA GLN A 74 32.11 6.23 -11.19
C GLN A 74 30.91 6.84 -10.46
N ILE A 75 30.40 6.09 -9.48
CA ILE A 75 29.20 6.46 -8.71
C ILE A 75 29.64 7.05 -7.37
N THR A 76 29.10 8.22 -7.02
CA THR A 76 29.43 8.85 -5.73
C THR A 76 28.78 8.11 -4.56
N GLN A 77 29.45 8.10 -3.41
CA GLN A 77 28.92 7.44 -2.21
C GLN A 77 27.56 8.00 -1.76
N GLN A 78 27.37 9.31 -1.90
CA GLN A 78 26.08 9.95 -1.62
C GLN A 78 24.96 9.42 -2.52
N PHE A 79 25.23 9.23 -3.81
CA PHE A 79 24.24 8.66 -4.74
C PHE A 79 23.94 7.20 -4.42
N VAL A 80 24.97 6.41 -4.06
CA VAL A 80 24.78 5.03 -3.59
C VAL A 80 23.85 4.98 -2.37
N GLN A 81 24.02 5.88 -1.41
CA GLN A 81 23.14 5.99 -0.24
C GLN A 81 21.69 6.33 -0.63
N MET A 82 21.50 7.28 -1.57
CA MET A 82 20.16 7.59 -2.09
C MET A 82 19.51 6.38 -2.75
N CYS A 83 20.24 5.65 -3.61
CA CYS A 83 19.73 4.43 -4.24
C CYS A 83 19.32 3.37 -3.21
N LYS A 84 20.13 3.17 -2.16
CA LYS A 84 19.82 2.23 -1.07
C LYS A 84 18.64 2.68 -0.21
N SER A 85 18.36 3.97 -0.12
CA SER A 85 17.19 4.48 0.63
C SER A 85 15.85 4.19 -0.06
N THR A 86 15.86 3.93 -1.37
CA THR A 86 14.63 3.66 -2.13
C THR A 86 13.92 2.38 -1.70
N LYS A 87 12.59 2.38 -1.76
CA LYS A 87 11.74 1.26 -1.26
C LYS A 87 11.51 0.19 -2.32
N LEU A 88 11.60 0.57 -3.59
CA LEU A 88 11.49 -0.31 -4.75
C LEU A 88 12.57 0.08 -5.77
N GLN A 89 13.19 -0.91 -6.39
CA GLN A 89 14.20 -0.73 -7.42
C GLN A 89 13.79 -1.52 -8.67
N ILE A 90 13.43 -0.83 -9.74
CA ILE A 90 13.05 -1.43 -11.02
C ILE A 90 14.27 -1.40 -11.93
N VAL A 91 14.75 -2.58 -12.32
CA VAL A 91 15.92 -2.74 -13.21
C VAL A 91 15.42 -3.15 -14.59
N ILE A 92 15.62 -2.30 -15.59
CA ILE A 92 15.29 -2.60 -16.98
C ILE A 92 16.48 -3.29 -17.63
N ILE A 93 16.33 -4.57 -17.89
CA ILE A 93 17.35 -5.42 -18.48
C ILE A 93 17.09 -5.51 -19.98
N CYS A 94 17.91 -4.84 -20.76
CA CYS A 94 17.84 -4.83 -22.22
C CYS A 94 19.21 -5.14 -22.84
N PRO A 95 19.30 -5.47 -24.15
CA PRO A 95 20.58 -5.73 -24.81
C PRO A 95 21.61 -4.60 -24.63
N THR A 96 21.17 -3.34 -24.60
CA THR A 96 22.05 -2.18 -24.35
C THR A 96 22.62 -2.15 -22.93
N LEU A 97 21.93 -2.72 -21.94
CA LEU A 97 22.49 -2.88 -20.59
C LEU A 97 23.44 -4.07 -20.53
N LEU A 98 23.12 -5.15 -21.24
CA LEU A 98 23.95 -6.36 -21.28
C LEU A 98 25.23 -6.21 -22.10
N SER A 99 25.36 -5.16 -22.92
CA SER A 99 26.60 -4.86 -23.64
C SER A 99 27.74 -4.37 -22.73
N PHE A 100 27.46 -3.98 -21.49
CA PHE A 100 28.48 -3.67 -20.50
C PHE A 100 29.10 -4.95 -19.94
N SER A 101 30.37 -4.88 -19.52
CA SER A 101 31.06 -6.02 -18.88
C SER A 101 30.30 -6.52 -17.64
N SER A 102 30.10 -7.84 -17.54
CA SER A 102 29.47 -8.49 -16.38
C SER A 102 30.13 -8.12 -15.06
N VAL A 103 31.46 -8.01 -15.03
CA VAL A 103 32.22 -7.62 -13.83
C VAL A 103 31.89 -6.18 -13.39
N TYR A 104 31.78 -5.27 -14.35
CA TYR A 104 31.41 -3.89 -14.08
C TYR A 104 29.98 -3.79 -13.54
N LEU A 105 29.03 -4.45 -14.19
CA LEU A 105 27.62 -4.48 -13.77
C LEU A 105 27.47 -5.10 -12.38
N TYR A 106 28.14 -6.23 -12.12
CA TYR A 106 28.11 -6.88 -10.83
C TYR A 106 28.63 -5.95 -9.72
N SER A 107 29.79 -5.31 -9.92
CA SER A 107 30.37 -4.40 -8.93
C SER A 107 29.48 -3.19 -8.66
N THR A 108 28.84 -2.66 -9.71
CA THR A 108 27.96 -1.50 -9.67
C THR A 108 26.67 -1.83 -8.93
N PHE A 109 25.99 -2.91 -9.34
CA PHE A 109 24.73 -3.32 -8.75
C PHE A 109 24.90 -3.84 -7.32
N LYS A 110 26.05 -4.41 -6.97
CA LYS A 110 26.34 -4.80 -5.59
C LYS A 110 26.38 -3.60 -4.66
N GLN A 111 26.81 -2.45 -5.17
CA GLN A 111 26.83 -1.20 -4.41
C GLN A 111 25.44 -0.56 -4.35
N VAL A 112 24.69 -0.57 -5.45
CA VAL A 112 23.47 0.25 -5.61
C VAL A 112 22.18 -0.50 -5.21
N LEU A 113 22.11 -1.81 -5.44
CA LEU A 113 20.87 -2.57 -5.34
C LEU A 113 20.68 -3.26 -3.98
N LYS A 114 19.42 -3.40 -3.58
CA LYS A 114 18.96 -4.18 -2.42
C LYS A 114 18.14 -5.35 -2.96
N PRO A 115 18.68 -6.57 -3.03
CA PRO A 115 18.05 -7.69 -3.72
C PRO A 115 16.57 -7.94 -3.37
N ASP A 116 16.18 -7.75 -2.09
CA ASP A 116 14.79 -7.97 -1.62
C ASP A 116 13.78 -6.91 -2.12
N CYS A 117 14.28 -5.81 -2.68
CA CYS A 117 13.50 -4.68 -3.21
C CYS A 117 13.56 -4.57 -4.74
N VAL A 118 14.19 -5.54 -5.44
CA VAL A 118 14.40 -5.46 -6.88
C VAL A 118 13.27 -6.13 -7.68
N LEU A 119 12.76 -5.41 -8.67
CA LEU A 119 11.91 -5.90 -9.74
C LEU A 119 12.66 -5.77 -11.07
N GLY A 120 13.08 -6.90 -11.64
CA GLY A 120 13.72 -6.97 -12.94
C GLY A 120 12.70 -7.04 -14.07
N MET A 121 12.85 -6.19 -15.07
CA MET A 121 12.02 -6.18 -16.26
C MET A 121 12.88 -6.51 -17.49
N LEU A 122 12.65 -7.67 -18.09
CA LEU A 122 13.36 -8.12 -19.29
C LEU A 122 12.75 -7.42 -20.51
N LEU A 123 13.56 -6.72 -21.29
CA LEU A 123 13.17 -6.09 -22.55
C LEU A 123 14.02 -6.65 -23.67
N ASP A 124 13.40 -7.42 -24.56
CA ASP A 124 14.08 -8.08 -25.69
C ASP A 124 15.27 -8.96 -25.27
N VAL A 125 15.16 -9.57 -24.09
CA VAL A 125 16.13 -10.54 -23.56
C VAL A 125 15.37 -11.82 -23.22
N ALA A 126 15.80 -12.92 -23.81
CA ALA A 126 15.21 -14.22 -23.55
C ALA A 126 15.64 -14.79 -22.18
N GLU A 127 14.73 -15.48 -21.50
CA GLU A 127 14.95 -16.00 -20.14
C GLU A 127 16.09 -17.04 -20.07
N ASN A 128 16.29 -17.81 -21.14
CA ASN A 128 17.39 -18.76 -21.27
C ASN A 128 18.76 -18.06 -21.24
N HIS A 129 18.91 -16.96 -21.97
CA HIS A 129 20.14 -16.16 -21.94
C HIS A 129 20.40 -15.58 -20.54
N MET A 130 19.33 -15.23 -19.82
CA MET A 130 19.46 -14.80 -18.43
C MET A 130 19.90 -15.91 -17.48
N ALA A 131 19.41 -17.13 -17.67
CA ALA A 131 19.84 -18.28 -16.88
C ALA A 131 21.36 -18.52 -16.96
N GLU A 132 22.02 -18.13 -18.05
CA GLU A 132 23.47 -18.30 -18.21
C GLU A 132 24.29 -17.19 -17.55
N ILE A 133 23.85 -15.93 -17.65
CA ILE A 133 24.69 -14.78 -17.27
C ILE A 133 24.33 -14.15 -15.91
N HIS A 134 23.21 -14.56 -15.28
CA HIS A 134 22.70 -13.86 -14.11
C HIS A 134 23.63 -13.92 -12.89
N GLU A 135 24.25 -15.07 -12.61
CA GLU A 135 25.13 -15.22 -11.44
C GLU A 135 26.36 -14.32 -11.48
N SER A 136 26.92 -14.13 -12.68
CA SER A 136 28.13 -13.34 -12.91
C SER A 136 27.85 -11.85 -13.09
N THR A 137 26.61 -11.47 -13.40
CA THR A 137 26.24 -10.09 -13.79
C THR A 137 25.37 -9.39 -12.74
N PHE A 138 24.46 -10.11 -12.08
CA PHE A 138 23.44 -9.52 -11.19
C PHE A 138 23.51 -10.09 -9.76
N PRO A 139 23.95 -9.29 -8.77
CA PRO A 139 24.10 -9.77 -7.40
C PRO A 139 22.74 -10.02 -6.74
N GLY A 140 22.57 -11.24 -6.22
CA GLY A 140 21.35 -11.64 -5.53
C GLY A 140 20.14 -11.83 -6.45
N TYR A 141 20.36 -12.09 -7.75
CA TYR A 141 19.31 -12.26 -8.75
C TYR A 141 18.20 -13.24 -8.34
N HIS A 142 18.54 -14.32 -7.63
CA HIS A 142 17.58 -15.30 -7.11
C HIS A 142 16.50 -14.72 -6.18
N LYS A 143 16.72 -13.53 -5.61
CA LYS A 143 15.76 -12.82 -4.74
C LYS A 143 14.87 -11.85 -5.51
N TRP A 144 15.25 -11.53 -6.74
CA TRP A 144 14.56 -10.54 -7.54
C TRP A 144 13.24 -11.12 -8.01
N ARG A 145 12.25 -10.26 -8.17
CA ARG A 145 11.08 -10.61 -8.98
C ARG A 145 11.38 -10.26 -10.42
N ILE A 146 11.17 -11.19 -11.34
CA ILE A 146 11.44 -10.98 -12.76
C ILE A 146 10.12 -10.99 -13.52
N SER A 147 10.01 -10.09 -14.48
CA SER A 147 8.86 -9.97 -15.38
C SER A 147 9.36 -9.79 -16.81
N SER A 148 8.82 -10.57 -17.73
CA SER A 148 9.07 -10.50 -19.17
C SER A 148 7.76 -10.17 -19.90
N PRO A 149 7.74 -9.20 -20.82
CA PRO A 149 6.63 -9.04 -21.76
C PRO A 149 6.50 -10.34 -22.57
N ARG A 150 5.29 -10.90 -22.63
CA ARG A 150 5.04 -12.17 -23.35
C ARG A 150 5.00 -11.98 -24.86
N ASP A 151 4.67 -10.77 -25.32
CA ASP A 151 4.60 -10.41 -26.75
C ASP A 151 5.35 -9.09 -27.00
N VAL A 152 6.06 -9.01 -28.13
CA VAL A 152 6.92 -7.89 -28.56
C VAL A 152 6.09 -6.70 -29.12
N GLY A 153 4.76 -6.73 -28.99
CA GLY A 153 3.84 -5.71 -29.50
C GLY A 153 3.26 -4.84 -28.38
N ASP A 154 3.67 -3.57 -28.36
CA ASP A 154 3.06 -2.43 -27.65
C ASP A 154 2.44 -2.65 -26.27
N HIS A 155 3.15 -2.20 -25.22
CA HIS A 155 2.61 -1.78 -23.92
C HIS A 155 1.38 -2.57 -23.44
N ASP A 156 1.46 -3.90 -23.49
CA ASP A 156 0.33 -4.75 -23.14
C ASP A 156 -0.16 -4.37 -21.74
N GLN A 157 -1.42 -3.92 -21.68
CA GLN A 157 -2.02 -3.46 -20.44
C GLN A 157 -2.06 -4.59 -19.40
N ALA A 158 -2.18 -5.85 -19.82
CA ALA A 158 -2.15 -6.98 -18.91
C ALA A 158 -0.76 -7.11 -18.24
N PHE A 159 0.31 -7.10 -19.03
CA PHE A 159 1.68 -7.08 -18.52
C PHE A 159 1.95 -5.88 -17.59
N VAL A 160 1.57 -4.67 -18.01
CA VAL A 160 1.78 -3.45 -17.21
C VAL A 160 1.06 -3.56 -15.86
N ASN A 161 -0.17 -4.08 -15.84
CA ASN A 161 -0.92 -4.29 -14.60
C ASN A 161 -0.29 -5.35 -13.70
N GLU A 162 0.22 -6.44 -14.27
CA GLU A 162 0.95 -7.49 -13.53
C GLU A 162 2.23 -6.93 -12.89
N LEU A 163 3.02 -6.20 -13.67
CA LEU A 163 4.24 -5.52 -13.21
C LEU A 163 3.94 -4.54 -12.08
N LEU A 164 2.92 -3.69 -12.24
CA LEU A 164 2.51 -2.73 -11.20
C LEU A 164 1.98 -3.42 -9.95
N GLY A 165 1.26 -4.53 -10.10
CA GLY A 165 0.85 -5.38 -8.99
C GLY A 165 2.05 -5.90 -8.19
N MET A 166 3.06 -6.43 -8.87
CA MET A 166 4.31 -6.89 -8.24
C MET A 166 5.06 -5.75 -7.55
N ALA A 167 5.16 -4.59 -8.20
CA ALA A 167 5.81 -3.40 -7.67
C ALA A 167 5.14 -2.89 -6.39
N ILE A 168 3.81 -2.79 -6.38
CA ILE A 168 3.03 -2.33 -5.22
C ILE A 168 3.15 -3.32 -4.06
N ASP A 169 3.19 -4.63 -4.34
CA ASP A 169 3.37 -5.67 -3.33
C ASP A 169 4.78 -5.60 -2.68
N ILE A 170 5.84 -5.35 -3.46
CA ILE A 170 7.18 -5.08 -2.92
C ILE A 170 7.15 -3.83 -2.03
N LEU A 171 6.60 -2.71 -2.51
CA LEU A 171 6.47 -1.47 -1.73
C LEU A 171 5.72 -1.71 -0.42
N GLY A 172 4.62 -2.46 -0.46
CA GLY A 172 3.80 -2.80 0.70
C GLY A 172 4.51 -3.74 1.69
N ARG A 173 5.37 -4.66 1.22
CA ARG A 173 6.20 -5.50 2.10
C ARG A 173 7.30 -4.69 2.79
N VAL A 174 8.05 -3.89 2.03
CA VAL A 174 9.17 -3.10 2.58
C VAL A 174 8.67 -2.10 3.61
N MET A 175 7.55 -1.43 3.34
CA MET A 175 6.91 -0.53 4.31
C MET A 175 6.46 -1.26 5.58
N ARG A 176 5.93 -2.50 5.47
CA ARG A 176 5.59 -3.32 6.65
C ARG A 176 6.81 -3.80 7.41
N GLN A 177 7.89 -4.17 6.71
CA GLN A 177 9.13 -4.61 7.34
C GLN A 177 9.84 -3.48 8.07
N GLN A 178 9.88 -2.25 7.54
CA GLN A 178 10.41 -1.09 8.26
C GLN A 178 9.68 -0.81 9.57
N LEU A 179 8.38 -1.11 9.64
CA LEU A 179 7.61 -1.01 10.88
C LEU A 179 7.99 -2.09 11.90
N LEU A 180 8.46 -3.26 11.45
CA LEU A 180 8.81 -4.41 12.30
C LEU A 180 10.30 -4.44 12.70
N SER A 181 11.21 -4.06 11.81
CA SER A 181 12.65 -4.00 12.10
C SER A 181 13.02 -2.84 13.03
N SER A 182 12.15 -1.82 13.13
CA SER A 182 12.21 -0.82 14.20
C SER A 182 11.95 -1.39 15.60
N GLU A 183 11.39 -2.60 15.73
CA GLU A 183 11.05 -3.22 17.02
C GLU A 183 12.14 -4.22 17.51
N ILE A 184 13.13 -4.60 16.69
CA ILE A 184 14.08 -5.71 16.99
C ILE A 184 15.56 -5.24 17.13
N GLY A 185 15.89 -4.00 16.75
CA GLY A 185 17.28 -3.50 16.74
C GLY A 185 17.88 -3.03 18.08
N ASN A 186 17.10 -2.94 19.17
CA ASN A 186 17.55 -2.35 20.45
C ASN A 186 17.68 -3.37 21.59
N ALA A 187 18.04 -4.61 21.30
CA ALA A 187 18.57 -5.53 22.30
C ALA A 187 20.07 -5.75 22.02
N VAL A 188 20.90 -5.44 23.00
CA VAL A 188 22.37 -5.63 23.06
C VAL A 188 23.21 -4.49 22.46
N SER A 189 23.45 -3.45 23.27
CA SER A 189 24.80 -3.12 23.76
C SER A 189 24.73 -1.98 24.77
N GLU A 190 24.99 -2.32 26.03
CA GLU A 190 25.23 -1.37 27.12
C GLU A 190 26.61 -0.73 26.93
N GLN A 191 26.69 0.61 26.89
CA GLN A 191 27.67 1.39 27.66
C GLN A 191 27.34 2.90 27.62
N LYS A 192 27.51 3.51 28.80
CA LYS A 192 27.10 4.85 29.25
C LYS A 192 28.16 5.93 28.85
N PRO A 193 28.00 7.23 29.17
CA PRO A 193 27.75 8.33 28.23
C PRO A 193 28.87 9.40 28.23
N GLN A 194 28.83 10.38 27.31
CA GLN A 194 29.12 11.80 27.61
C GLN A 194 28.82 12.72 26.40
N PRO A 195 28.61 14.04 26.62
CA PRO A 195 27.65 14.85 25.89
C PRO A 195 28.33 15.79 24.90
N THR A 196 27.78 15.88 23.69
CA THR A 196 27.94 17.08 22.85
C THR A 196 26.67 17.34 22.08
N ALA A 197 26.26 18.61 22.12
CA ALA A 197 25.12 19.13 21.39
C ALA A 197 25.24 18.85 19.89
N HIS A 198 24.11 18.50 19.27
CA HIS A 198 23.57 19.01 17.99
C HIS A 198 22.59 17.98 17.39
N SER A 199 21.38 18.47 17.10
CA SER A 199 20.25 17.91 16.34
C SER A 199 20.45 16.62 15.52
N SER A 200 19.53 15.65 15.68
CA SER A 200 18.66 15.06 14.64
C SER A 200 18.29 13.57 14.88
N SER A 201 16.98 13.31 14.92
CA SER A 201 16.28 12.05 14.59
C SER A 201 16.80 10.72 15.14
N ALA A 202 17.09 10.62 16.43
CA ALA A 202 16.92 9.36 17.15
C ALA A 202 15.45 9.24 17.55
N HIS A 203 14.69 8.33 16.94
CA HIS A 203 13.35 7.97 17.41
C HIS A 203 13.48 7.31 18.79
N HIS A 204 13.57 8.12 19.83
CA HIS A 204 13.34 7.67 21.19
C HIS A 204 11.88 7.21 21.27
N ASP A 205 11.64 6.01 21.79
CA ASP A 205 10.32 5.55 22.21
C ASP A 205 9.85 6.39 23.40
N THR A 206 9.42 7.63 23.16
CA THR A 206 9.04 8.58 24.20
C THR A 206 7.59 8.40 24.64
N PHE A 207 6.76 7.70 23.85
CA PHE A 207 5.38 7.38 24.21
C PHE A 207 4.80 6.17 23.46
N THR A 208 3.72 5.63 24.01
CA THR A 208 2.93 4.52 23.44
C THR A 208 1.44 4.89 23.36
N LEU A 209 0.72 4.25 22.43
CA LEU A 209 -0.72 4.42 22.25
C LEU A 209 -1.48 3.17 22.70
N PHE A 210 -2.59 3.37 23.40
CA PHE A 210 -3.49 2.30 23.80
C PHE A 210 -4.96 2.73 23.70
N PRO A 211 -5.84 1.96 23.03
CA PRO A 211 -5.55 0.80 22.19
C PRO A 211 -4.86 1.18 20.86
N ARG A 212 -4.20 0.22 20.18
CA ARG A 212 -3.57 0.43 18.85
C ARG A 212 -4.54 0.32 17.66
N LYS A 213 -5.76 -0.12 17.92
CA LYS A 213 -6.86 -0.18 16.95
C LYS A 213 -8.10 0.44 17.59
N VAL A 214 -8.78 1.28 16.83
CA VAL A 214 -10.03 1.95 17.22
C VAL A 214 -11.11 1.72 16.17
N LYS A 215 -12.35 1.85 16.63
CA LYS A 215 -13.56 1.68 15.82
C LYS A 215 -14.64 2.64 16.26
N VAL A 216 -15.71 2.73 15.49
CA VAL A 216 -16.87 3.55 15.84
C VAL A 216 -17.46 3.11 17.18
N GLY A 217 -17.57 4.04 18.13
CA GLY A 217 -18.00 3.78 19.52
C GLY A 217 -16.88 3.38 20.49
N GLN A 218 -15.70 2.99 20.01
CA GLN A 218 -14.50 2.72 20.82
C GLN A 218 -13.31 3.53 20.26
N ASN A 219 -13.46 4.85 20.26
CA ASN A 219 -12.52 5.82 19.67
C ASN A 219 -11.64 6.54 20.70
N LYS A 220 -11.74 6.14 21.98
CA LYS A 220 -10.95 6.71 23.07
C LYS A 220 -9.53 6.13 23.05
N ILE A 221 -8.54 7.02 23.01
CA ILE A 221 -7.12 6.68 23.05
C ILE A 221 -6.47 7.23 24.32
N ILE A 222 -5.53 6.45 24.82
CA ILE A 222 -4.63 6.77 25.91
C ILE A 222 -3.21 6.81 25.35
N ILE A 223 -2.51 7.90 25.63
CA ILE A 223 -1.08 8.08 25.39
C ILE A 223 -0.37 7.85 26.71
N ILE A 224 0.60 6.94 26.73
CA ILE A 224 1.47 6.67 27.88
C ILE A 224 2.86 7.18 27.54
N LEU A 225 3.28 8.24 28.21
CA LEU A 225 4.58 8.88 28.06
C LEU A 225 5.64 8.15 28.90
N VAL A 226 6.88 8.14 28.41
CA VAL A 226 8.04 7.65 29.16
C VAL A 226 8.52 8.69 30.17
N GLU A 227 8.45 9.97 29.81
CA GLU A 227 8.78 11.08 30.71
C GLU A 227 7.51 11.69 31.32
N HIS A 228 7.61 12.16 32.56
CA HIS A 228 6.51 12.84 33.23
C HIS A 228 6.27 14.24 32.65
N LEU A 229 5.03 14.68 32.73
CA LEU A 229 4.61 16.06 32.50
C LEU A 229 4.69 16.83 33.82
N MET A 230 5.26 18.03 33.77
CA MET A 230 5.18 19.04 34.82
C MET A 230 3.85 19.79 34.74
N LYS A 231 3.48 20.57 35.76
CA LYS A 231 2.19 21.29 35.79
C LYS A 231 2.09 22.37 34.70
N ASP A 232 3.22 22.97 34.35
CA ASP A 232 3.32 24.03 33.34
C ASP A 232 3.56 23.50 31.92
N ASP A 233 3.74 22.19 31.76
CA ASP A 233 3.92 21.57 30.45
C ASP A 233 2.61 21.58 29.66
N TRP A 234 2.69 22.01 28.41
CA TRP A 234 1.58 21.91 27.47
C TRP A 234 1.84 20.82 26.43
N ILE A 235 0.76 20.13 26.06
CA ILE A 235 0.78 19.04 25.10
C ILE A 235 -0.13 19.38 23.94
N LYS A 236 0.38 19.16 22.73
CA LYS A 236 -0.39 19.25 21.49
C LYS A 236 -0.40 17.88 20.82
N ILE A 237 -1.59 17.42 20.45
CA ILE A 237 -1.80 16.14 19.75
C ILE A 237 -2.30 16.46 18.36
N LYS A 238 -1.64 15.91 17.34
CA LYS A 238 -2.01 16.07 15.94
C LYS A 238 -2.22 14.69 15.31
N ILE A 239 -3.28 14.55 14.53
CA ILE A 239 -3.56 13.35 13.74
C ILE A 239 -3.17 13.62 12.30
N GLU A 240 -2.25 12.82 11.77
CA GLU A 240 -1.77 12.88 10.40
C GLU A 240 -2.51 11.83 9.54
N MET A 241 -3.26 12.31 8.55
CA MET A 241 -4.15 11.50 7.71
C MET A 241 -3.90 11.79 6.24
N SER A 242 -3.02 11.01 5.60
CA SER A 242 -2.77 10.93 4.14
C SER A 242 -2.65 12.23 3.30
N ASN A 243 -2.88 13.43 3.85
CA ASN A 243 -2.78 14.81 3.30
C ASN A 243 -3.34 15.88 4.27
N GLU A 244 -4.06 15.51 5.33
CA GLU A 244 -4.62 16.45 6.32
C GLU A 244 -4.02 16.22 7.71
N THR A 245 -3.83 17.29 8.47
CA THR A 245 -3.42 17.22 9.88
C THR A 245 -4.50 17.83 10.74
N ILE A 246 -5.10 17.01 11.60
CA ILE A 246 -6.17 17.43 12.50
C ILE A 246 -5.57 17.64 13.90
N GLU A 247 -5.61 18.87 14.40
CA GLU A 247 -5.21 19.16 15.79
C GLU A 247 -6.33 18.79 16.75
N ILE A 248 -6.00 18.05 17.80
CA ILE A 248 -6.96 17.63 18.83
C ILE A 248 -6.98 18.67 19.93
N THR A 249 -8.13 19.34 20.06
CA THR A 249 -8.36 20.37 21.08
C THR A 249 -8.72 19.79 22.44
N ASN A 250 -9.48 18.68 22.46
CA ASN A 250 -9.99 18.08 23.69
C ASN A 250 -9.05 16.98 24.21
N VAL A 251 -8.02 17.42 24.92
CA VAL A 251 -7.00 16.55 25.52
C VAL A 251 -7.15 16.57 27.04
N LYS A 252 -7.31 15.39 27.65
CA LYS A 252 -7.48 15.22 29.11
C LYS A 252 -6.24 14.58 29.71
N ARG A 253 -5.56 15.31 30.58
CA ARG A 253 -4.46 14.77 31.38
C ARG A 253 -5.02 13.97 32.56
N ARG A 254 -4.72 12.67 32.63
CA ARG A 254 -5.19 11.78 33.70
C ARG A 254 -4.20 11.69 34.85
N ASN A 255 -2.92 11.57 34.51
CA ASN A 255 -1.81 11.59 35.45
C ASN A 255 -0.58 12.18 34.72
N PRO A 256 0.57 12.38 35.39
CA PRO A 256 1.77 12.95 34.76
C PRO A 256 2.31 12.18 33.55
N TYR A 257 1.99 10.90 33.40
CA TYR A 257 2.45 10.05 32.29
C TYR A 257 1.34 9.68 31.31
N THR A 258 0.09 10.04 31.58
CA THR A 258 -1.07 9.51 30.86
C THR A 258 -1.98 10.62 30.40
N ILE A 259 -2.16 10.66 29.08
CA ILE A 259 -3.03 11.61 28.40
C ILE A 259 -4.12 10.84 27.68
N GLN A 260 -5.33 11.38 27.68
CA GLN A 260 -6.48 10.78 27.04
C GLN A 260 -7.10 11.73 26.04
N PHE A 261 -7.45 11.23 24.86
CA PHE A 261 -8.20 11.98 23.86
C PHE A 261 -9.12 11.03 23.07
N ASN A 262 -10.00 11.59 22.25
CA ASN A 262 -10.86 10.81 21.37
C ASN A 262 -10.45 11.05 19.92
N ILE A 263 -10.48 9.98 19.12
CA ILE A 263 -10.29 10.06 17.69
C ILE A 263 -11.56 10.64 17.05
N PRO A 264 -11.45 11.71 16.23
CA PRO A 264 -12.57 12.29 15.52
C PRO A 264 -13.28 11.27 14.63
N ASP A 265 -14.61 11.39 14.49
CA ASP A 265 -15.41 10.45 13.69
C ASP A 265 -15.03 10.47 12.20
N ALA A 266 -14.52 11.61 11.70
CA ALA A 266 -13.96 11.72 10.35
C ALA A 266 -12.84 10.70 10.09
N CYS A 267 -12.10 10.29 11.14
CA CYS A 267 -11.05 9.27 11.03
C CYS A 267 -11.58 7.84 10.96
N LEU A 268 -12.86 7.61 11.24
CA LEU A 268 -13.48 6.29 11.36
C LEU A 268 -14.47 6.00 10.23
N GLU A 269 -14.70 6.93 9.31
CA GLU A 269 -15.58 6.76 8.16
C GLU A 269 -15.05 5.70 7.19
N ILE A 270 -13.75 5.72 6.92
CA ILE A 270 -13.05 4.76 6.07
C ILE A 270 -11.92 4.12 6.88
N SER A 271 -11.75 2.80 6.72
CA SER A 271 -10.69 2.07 7.41
C SER A 271 -9.31 2.47 6.90
N MET A 272 -8.47 3.01 7.77
CA MET A 272 -7.16 3.52 7.41
C MET A 272 -6.17 3.47 8.58
N MET A 273 -4.89 3.59 8.26
CA MET A 273 -3.83 3.82 9.25
C MET A 273 -3.60 5.33 9.34
N ILE A 274 -3.68 5.89 10.54
CA ILE A 274 -3.39 7.30 10.83
C ILE A 274 -2.11 7.41 11.67
N GLY A 275 -1.42 8.54 11.59
CA GLY A 275 -0.32 8.89 12.49
C GLY A 275 -0.83 9.75 13.64
N VAL A 276 -0.47 9.42 14.88
CA VAL A 276 -0.70 10.29 16.05
C VAL A 276 0.62 10.90 16.44
N ARG A 277 0.78 12.20 16.22
CA ARG A 277 1.95 12.99 16.63
C ARG A 277 1.69 13.69 17.95
N VAL A 278 2.68 13.66 18.84
CA VAL A 278 2.61 14.30 20.16
C VAL A 278 3.75 15.29 20.29
N GLU A 279 3.42 16.53 20.65
CA GLU A 279 4.38 17.60 20.92
C GLU A 279 4.24 18.04 22.39
N LYS A 280 5.36 18.11 23.12
CA LYS A 280 5.47 18.62 24.49
C LYS A 280 6.30 19.90 24.45
N ASN A 281 5.75 21.04 24.83
CA ASN A 281 6.48 22.32 24.87
C ASN A 281 7.18 22.70 23.55
N ASN A 282 6.52 22.52 22.39
CA ASN A 282 7.10 22.63 21.03
C ASN A 282 8.16 21.57 20.66
N ILE A 283 8.43 20.60 21.53
CA ILE A 283 9.33 19.49 21.24
C ILE A 283 8.50 18.32 20.75
N ASP A 284 8.77 17.87 19.52
CA ASP A 284 8.13 16.68 18.96
C ASP A 284 8.61 15.43 19.70
N LEU A 285 7.68 14.77 20.38
CA LEU A 285 7.92 13.48 21.02
C LEU A 285 7.86 12.35 19.99
N GLY A 286 7.27 12.57 18.82
CA GLY A 286 7.25 11.65 17.69
C GLY A 286 5.85 11.30 17.24
N CYS A 287 5.78 10.37 16.27
CA CYS A 287 4.55 9.92 15.64
C CYS A 287 4.38 8.40 15.82
N ARG A 288 3.15 7.97 16.14
CA ARG A 288 2.80 6.55 16.34
C ARG A 288 1.60 6.16 15.47
N PRO A 289 1.66 5.04 14.75
CA PRO A 289 0.57 4.61 13.89
C PRO A 289 -0.61 4.09 14.73
N LEU A 290 -1.82 4.42 14.30
CA LEU A 290 -3.07 3.93 14.89
C LEU A 290 -3.98 3.40 13.78
N LYS A 291 -4.56 2.22 14.00
CA LYS A 291 -5.49 1.61 13.05
C LYS A 291 -6.92 2.06 13.32
N CYS A 292 -7.51 2.77 12.37
CA CYS A 292 -8.92 3.14 12.38
C CYS A 292 -9.72 2.16 11.54
N GLU A 293 -10.81 1.63 12.09
CA GLU A 293 -11.70 0.73 11.36
C GLU A 293 -13.12 1.30 11.28
N SER A 294 -13.68 1.22 10.07
CA SER A 294 -15.01 1.67 9.74
C SER A 294 -16.04 0.57 9.95
N ARG A 295 -17.29 0.96 10.15
CA ARG A 295 -18.41 0.02 10.36
C ARG A 295 -18.52 -1.02 9.24
N LEU A 296 -18.33 -0.60 7.99
CA LEU A 296 -18.43 -1.49 6.84
C LEU A 296 -17.29 -2.53 6.82
N ARG A 297 -16.09 -2.16 7.25
CA ARG A 297 -14.96 -3.08 7.35
C ARG A 297 -15.14 -4.06 8.50
N GLU A 298 -15.73 -3.63 9.61
CA GLU A 298 -16.13 -4.53 10.70
C GLU A 298 -17.18 -5.53 10.21
N LEU A 299 -18.20 -5.07 9.46
CA LEU A 299 -19.20 -5.94 8.86
C LEU A 299 -18.57 -6.96 7.89
N GLU A 300 -17.66 -6.51 7.02
CA GLU A 300 -16.92 -7.39 6.12
C GLU A 300 -16.11 -8.46 6.88
N GLN A 301 -15.47 -8.09 7.99
CA GLN A 301 -14.73 -9.03 8.84
C GLN A 301 -15.67 -10.07 9.47
N ILE A 302 -16.83 -9.63 9.95
CA ILE A 302 -17.86 -10.53 10.50
C ILE A 302 -18.34 -11.48 9.40
N LEU A 303 -18.70 -10.98 8.22
CA LEU A 303 -19.16 -11.81 7.10
C LEU A 303 -18.10 -12.82 6.65
N LYS A 304 -16.83 -12.41 6.59
CA LYS A 304 -15.70 -13.31 6.25
C LYS A 304 -15.44 -14.39 7.30
N SER A 305 -15.80 -14.14 8.55
CA SER A 305 -15.65 -15.14 9.62
C SER A 305 -16.73 -16.22 9.58
N GLN A 306 -17.83 -15.99 8.87
CA GLN A 306 -18.92 -16.97 8.74
C GLN A 306 -18.61 -17.97 7.63
N THR A 307 -18.71 -19.26 7.95
CA THR A 307 -18.44 -20.36 7.01
C THR A 307 -19.69 -20.81 6.26
N SER A 308 -20.88 -20.61 6.84
CA SER A 308 -22.17 -21.03 6.28
C SER A 308 -23.08 -19.84 6.03
N PRO A 309 -23.41 -19.54 4.76
CA PRO A 309 -24.37 -18.48 4.41
C PRO A 309 -25.76 -18.71 5.02
N VAL A 310 -26.17 -19.97 5.17
CA VAL A 310 -27.47 -20.34 5.76
C VAL A 310 -27.50 -20.02 7.25
N GLU A 311 -26.43 -20.31 7.98
CA GLU A 311 -26.34 -19.96 9.41
C GLU A 311 -26.35 -18.45 9.62
N PHE A 312 -25.61 -17.72 8.78
CA PHE A 312 -25.64 -16.26 8.81
C PHE A 312 -27.05 -15.72 8.55
N LEU A 313 -27.75 -16.25 7.54
CA LEU A 313 -29.10 -15.81 7.22
C LEU A 313 -30.07 -16.15 8.36
N CYS A 314 -30.01 -17.36 8.92
CA CYS A 314 -30.76 -17.76 10.10
C CYS A 314 -30.54 -16.79 11.27
N GLN A 315 -29.28 -16.50 11.61
CA GLN A 315 -28.94 -15.57 12.70
C GLN A 315 -29.46 -14.15 12.44
N SER A 316 -29.42 -13.69 11.19
CA SER A 316 -29.89 -12.33 10.85
C SER A 316 -31.41 -12.17 11.02
N VAL A 317 -32.18 -13.26 10.93
CA VAL A 317 -33.64 -13.27 11.19
C VAL A 317 -34.01 -13.78 12.60
N GLY A 318 -33.01 -14.02 13.47
CA GLY A 318 -33.23 -14.46 14.86
C GLY A 318 -33.46 -15.97 15.04
N ILE A 319 -33.07 -16.80 14.08
CA ILE A 319 -33.08 -18.26 14.19
C ILE A 319 -31.69 -18.71 14.67
N ALA A 320 -31.64 -19.35 15.84
CA ALA A 320 -30.38 -19.74 16.50
C ALA A 320 -29.68 -20.97 15.87
N SER A 321 -30.42 -21.78 15.11
CA SER A 321 -29.93 -23.02 14.48
C SER A 321 -29.93 -22.90 12.95
N ALA A 322 -29.15 -23.73 12.25
CA ALA A 322 -29.20 -23.86 10.79
C ALA A 322 -30.49 -24.56 10.30
N ASP A 323 -31.65 -24.14 10.80
CA ASP A 323 -32.97 -24.69 10.52
C ASP A 323 -33.52 -24.09 9.22
N ARG A 324 -33.38 -24.87 8.14
CA ARG A 324 -33.79 -24.46 6.78
C ARG A 324 -35.29 -24.32 6.64
N ASP A 325 -36.07 -25.19 7.27
CA ASP A 325 -37.53 -25.22 7.10
C ASP A 325 -38.18 -24.02 7.78
N ARG A 326 -37.67 -23.67 8.97
CA ARG A 326 -38.11 -22.47 9.69
C ARG A 326 -37.68 -21.19 8.99
N LEU A 327 -36.49 -21.17 8.41
CA LEU A 327 -36.02 -20.05 7.58
C LEU A 327 -36.92 -19.89 6.35
N ASP A 328 -37.20 -20.97 5.63
CA ASP A 328 -38.04 -20.96 4.43
C ASP A 328 -39.46 -20.46 4.72
N SER A 329 -40.07 -20.96 5.80
CA SER A 329 -41.38 -20.51 6.26
C SER A 329 -41.42 -19.01 6.58
N LEU A 330 -40.36 -18.48 7.19
CA LEU A 330 -40.24 -17.05 7.52
C LEU A 330 -40.04 -16.19 6.28
N LEU A 331 -39.23 -16.65 5.32
CA LEU A 331 -39.04 -15.98 4.04
C LEU A 331 -40.33 -15.96 3.23
N LEU A 332 -41.09 -17.05 3.20
CA LEU A 332 -42.40 -17.13 2.56
C LEU A 332 -43.39 -16.14 3.19
N GLN A 333 -43.46 -16.09 4.52
CA GLN A 333 -44.33 -15.14 5.22
C GLN A 333 -43.93 -13.68 4.96
N SER A 334 -42.64 -13.39 4.99
CA SER A 334 -42.11 -12.05 4.68
C SER A 334 -42.41 -11.66 3.24
N PHE A 335 -42.27 -12.60 2.30
CA PHE A 335 -42.63 -12.40 0.91
C PHE A 335 -44.12 -12.05 0.77
N GLN A 336 -45.02 -12.88 1.29
CA GLN A 336 -46.48 -12.65 1.23
C GLN A 336 -46.89 -11.29 1.82
N LYS A 337 -46.23 -10.86 2.90
CA LYS A 337 -46.49 -9.54 3.53
C LYS A 337 -46.05 -8.37 2.65
N ASN A 338 -44.97 -8.52 1.88
CA ASN A 338 -44.38 -7.46 1.08
C ASN A 338 -44.84 -7.48 -0.40
N VAL A 339 -45.65 -8.46 -0.80
CA VAL A 339 -46.27 -8.50 -2.12
C VAL A 339 -47.23 -7.30 -2.28
N PRO A 340 -47.06 -6.46 -3.31
CA PRO A 340 -48.00 -5.37 -3.59
C PRO A 340 -49.41 -5.91 -3.83
N THR A 341 -50.44 -5.22 -3.35
CA THR A 341 -51.85 -5.67 -3.35
C THR A 341 -52.41 -6.02 -4.74
N ASN A 342 -51.80 -5.52 -5.82
CA ASN A 342 -52.23 -5.75 -7.21
C ASN A 342 -51.23 -6.61 -8.01
N PHE A 343 -50.34 -7.36 -7.35
CA PHE A 343 -49.33 -8.18 -8.02
C PHE A 343 -49.88 -9.56 -8.39
N HIS A 344 -50.72 -9.61 -9.44
CA HIS A 344 -51.47 -10.82 -9.81
C HIS A 344 -50.66 -11.88 -10.57
N LEU A 345 -49.38 -11.62 -10.89
CA LEU A 345 -48.52 -12.53 -11.66
C LEU A 345 -48.09 -13.77 -10.88
N LEU A 346 -48.10 -13.72 -9.54
CA LEU A 346 -47.65 -14.82 -8.67
C LEU A 346 -48.80 -15.55 -7.95
N ASN A 347 -50.03 -15.02 -8.03
CA ASN A 347 -51.22 -15.64 -7.46
C ASN A 347 -51.81 -16.74 -8.38
N SER A 348 -50.98 -17.46 -9.13
CA SER A 348 -51.43 -18.62 -9.91
C SER A 348 -51.52 -19.85 -9.00
N VAL A 349 -52.51 -19.86 -8.11
CA VAL A 349 -52.83 -21.06 -7.31
C VAL A 349 -54.28 -21.53 -7.53
N GLU A 350 -55.13 -20.77 -8.22
CA GLU A 350 -56.53 -21.20 -8.44
C GLU A 350 -56.80 -21.97 -9.75
N SER A 351 -55.83 -22.14 -10.65
CA SER A 351 -56.07 -22.82 -11.94
C SER A 351 -55.43 -24.20 -12.08
N ALA A 352 -54.78 -24.74 -11.04
CA ALA A 352 -54.14 -26.05 -11.08
C ALA A 352 -55.11 -27.25 -10.90
N SER A 353 -56.42 -27.00 -10.81
CA SER A 353 -57.46 -28.03 -10.87
C SER A 353 -57.87 -28.42 -12.30
N GLY A 354 -57.46 -27.66 -13.33
CA GLY A 354 -57.80 -27.94 -14.74
C GLY A 354 -56.84 -28.88 -15.48
N LEU A 355 -55.61 -29.10 -14.98
CA LEU A 355 -54.58 -29.85 -15.70
C LEU A 355 -54.53 -31.35 -15.37
N LYS A 356 -55.38 -31.83 -14.45
CA LYS A 356 -55.54 -33.27 -14.18
C LYS A 356 -56.55 -33.97 -15.10
N SER A 357 -57.38 -33.23 -15.84
CA SER A 357 -58.40 -33.83 -16.72
C SER A 357 -57.90 -34.25 -18.11
N LEU A 358 -56.69 -33.85 -18.53
CA LEU A 358 -56.22 -34.11 -19.90
C LEU A 358 -55.29 -35.33 -20.05
N ARG A 359 -54.98 -36.03 -18.95
CA ARG A 359 -54.08 -37.20 -18.97
C ARG A 359 -54.80 -38.56 -19.00
N GLU A 360 -56.12 -38.60 -18.86
CA GLU A 360 -56.90 -39.86 -18.80
C GLU A 360 -57.70 -40.18 -20.08
N SER A 361 -57.54 -39.41 -21.17
CA SER A 361 -58.30 -39.65 -22.42
C SER A 361 -57.43 -40.12 -23.60
N ARG A 362 -56.26 -40.71 -23.33
CA ARG A 362 -55.36 -41.26 -24.37
C ARG A 362 -54.95 -42.72 -24.16
N GLU A 363 -55.70 -43.45 -23.37
CA GLU A 363 -55.67 -44.91 -23.38
C GLU A 363 -57.11 -45.40 -23.51
N TYR A 364 -57.58 -45.58 -24.75
CA TYR A 364 -58.44 -46.67 -25.22
C TYR A 364 -58.56 -46.60 -26.74
#